data_AF-A0A6J5G0F4-F1
#
_entry.id   AF-A0A6J5G0F4-F1
#
_cell.length_a   1.000
_cell.length_b   1.000
_cell.length_c   1.000
_cell.angle_alpha   90.00
_cell.angle_beta   90.00
_cell.angle_gamma   90.00
#
_symmetry.space_group_name_H-M   'P 1'
#
loop_
_entity.id
_entity.type
_entity.pdbx_description
1 polymer ?
#
loop_
_entity_poly.entity_id
_entity_poly.type
_entity_poly.pdbx_seq_one_letter_code
_entity_poly.pdbx_strand_id
1 'polypeptide(L)'
;MAMALVDRALRAEELGEAVVSPTQDIEFMLSHSDKVEASGFVQHLKLPHYVDFQAELELVRRLRAQHGAQTQNQSAQQCSDQAEQAA
;
A
#
# COMPACT_ATOMS: atom_id res chain seq x y z
N MET A 1 7.17 -21.91 25.40
CA MET A 1 7.03 -22.63 24.12
C MET A 1 7.22 -21.71 22.92
N ALA A 2 6.51 -20.59 22.79
CA ALA A 2 6.62 -19.67 21.66
C ALA A 2 8.07 -19.23 21.32
N MET A 3 8.83 -18.73 22.30
CA MET A 3 10.22 -18.27 22.07
C MET A 3 11.14 -19.38 21.54
N ALA A 4 10.99 -20.61 22.02
CA ALA A 4 11.82 -21.73 21.55
C ALA A 4 11.49 -22.16 20.11
N LEU A 5 10.22 -22.03 19.70
CA LEU A 5 9.81 -22.30 18.33
C LEU A 5 10.32 -21.23 17.37
N VAL A 6 10.27 -19.96 17.79
CA VAL A 6 10.81 -18.83 17.01
C VAL A 6 12.34 -18.94 16.90
N ASP A 7 13.04 -19.23 17.99
CA ASP A 7 14.50 -19.45 17.98
C ASP A 7 14.90 -20.52 16.96
N ARG A 8 14.21 -21.67 16.95
CA ARG A 8 14.46 -22.71 15.94
C ARG A 8 14.13 -22.25 14.52
N ALA A 9 13.06 -21.48 14.32
CA ALA A 9 12.65 -21.02 13.00
C ALA A 9 13.64 -20.01 12.40
N LEU A 10 14.21 -19.12 13.23
CA LEU A 10 15.20 -18.12 12.80
C LEU A 10 16.54 -18.72 12.36
N ARG A 11 16.80 -19.99 12.70
CA ARG A 11 18.01 -20.72 12.29
C ARG A 11 17.87 -21.43 10.94
N ALA A 12 16.86 -21.10 10.14
CA ALA A 12 16.62 -21.71 8.83
C ALA A 12 17.84 -21.64 7.91
N GLU A 13 18.52 -20.49 7.83
CA GLU A 13 19.74 -20.32 7.03
C GLU A 13 20.90 -21.21 7.52
N GLU A 14 21.14 -21.24 8.84
CA GLU A 14 22.16 -22.09 9.45
C GLU A 14 21.94 -23.59 9.18
N LEU A 15 20.68 -23.99 9.03
CA LEU A 15 20.26 -25.37 8.83
C LEU A 15 20.05 -25.72 7.35
N GLY A 16 20.27 -24.78 6.43
CA GLY A 16 20.08 -24.97 4.99
C GLY A 16 18.61 -25.15 4.58
N GLU A 17 17.67 -24.62 5.36
CA GLU A 17 16.24 -24.68 5.11
C GLU A 17 15.81 -23.53 4.20
N ALA A 18 14.86 -23.79 3.30
CA ALA A 18 14.21 -22.73 2.56
C ALA A 18 13.30 -21.90 3.49
N VAL A 19 13.30 -20.57 3.29
CA VAL A 19 12.36 -19.67 3.94
C VAL A 19 10.99 -19.86 3.29
N VAL A 20 10.08 -20.51 4.00
CA VAL A 20 8.70 -20.81 3.55
C VAL A 20 7.64 -20.16 4.44
N SER A 21 8.05 -19.59 5.57
CA SER A 21 7.19 -18.95 6.56
C SER A 21 7.79 -17.61 7.02
N PRO A 22 6.96 -16.60 7.35
CA PRO A 22 7.45 -15.35 7.94
C PRO A 22 8.25 -15.56 9.23
N THR A 23 8.01 -16.64 9.97
CA THR A 23 8.74 -16.96 11.21
C THR A 23 10.22 -17.30 11.00
N GLN A 24 10.61 -17.62 9.76
CA GLN A 24 11.99 -17.95 9.39
C GLN A 24 12.71 -16.72 8.81
N ASP A 25 11.98 -15.64 8.51
CA ASP A 25 12.53 -14.38 8.05
C ASP A 25 12.91 -13.52 9.27
N ILE A 26 14.22 -13.31 9.44
CA ILE A 26 14.79 -12.60 10.57
C ILE A 26 14.34 -11.13 10.61
N GLU A 27 14.34 -10.45 9.46
CA GLU A 27 13.96 -9.04 9.40
C GLU A 27 12.46 -8.89 9.72
N PHE A 28 11.63 -9.72 9.09
CA PHE A 28 10.19 -9.66 9.34
C PHE A 28 9.84 -9.95 10.81
N MET A 29 10.44 -10.98 11.41
CA MET A 29 10.14 -11.34 12.80
C MET A 29 10.64 -10.30 13.80
N LEU A 30 11.90 -9.87 13.69
CA LEU A 30 12.47 -8.98 14.70
C LEU A 30 11.85 -7.59 14.65
N SER A 31 11.57 -7.05 13.45
CA SER A 31 10.99 -5.71 13.28
C SER A 31 9.54 -5.58 13.72
N HIS A 32 8.82 -6.68 13.99
CA HIS A 32 7.39 -6.64 14.35
C HIS A 32 7.06 -7.35 15.68
N SER A 33 8.06 -7.90 16.37
CA SER A 33 7.83 -8.68 17.59
C SER A 33 7.71 -7.84 18.87
N ASP A 34 8.27 -6.62 18.90
CA ASP A 34 8.17 -5.73 20.06
C ASP A 34 6.79 -5.05 20.11
N LYS A 35 6.00 -5.42 21.12
CA LYS A 35 4.68 -4.85 21.37
C LYS A 35 4.75 -3.37 21.74
N VAL A 36 5.76 -2.91 22.47
CA VAL A 36 5.84 -1.50 22.89
C VAL A 36 5.96 -0.61 21.65
N GLU A 37 6.85 -0.97 20.74
CA GLU A 37 7.00 -0.30 19.45
C GLU A 37 5.76 -0.46 18.57
N ALA A 38 5.29 -1.69 18.34
CA ALA A 38 4.16 -1.96 17.46
C ALA A 38 2.87 -1.29 17.95
N SER A 39 2.60 -1.33 19.26
CA SER A 39 1.46 -0.63 19.84
C SER A 39 1.64 0.87 19.75
N GLY A 40 2.84 1.40 20.02
CA GLY A 40 3.13 2.83 19.87
C GLY A 40 2.83 3.31 18.45
N PHE A 41 3.30 2.56 17.45
CA PHE A 41 3.02 2.83 16.04
C PHE A 41 1.51 2.77 15.77
N VAL A 42 0.79 1.71 16.09
CA VAL A 42 -0.65 1.68 15.80
C VAL A 42 -1.41 2.83 16.48
N GLN A 43 -1.02 3.22 17.69
CA GLN A 43 -1.65 4.34 18.40
C GLN A 43 -1.29 5.71 17.82
N HIS A 44 -0.15 5.85 17.12
CA HIS A 44 0.24 7.14 16.54
C HIS A 44 -0.81 7.63 15.56
N LEU A 45 -1.49 6.73 14.82
CA LEU A 45 -2.55 7.07 13.85
C LEU A 45 -3.69 7.92 14.41
N LYS A 46 -3.90 7.91 15.73
CA LYS A 46 -4.91 8.74 16.40
C LYS A 46 -4.49 10.21 16.53
N LEU A 47 -3.20 10.50 16.40
CA LEU A 47 -2.69 11.86 16.42
C LEU A 47 -3.15 12.60 15.16
N PRO A 48 -3.11 13.94 15.15
CA PRO A 48 -3.57 14.70 14.00
C PRO A 48 -2.69 14.48 12.75
N HIS A 49 -3.26 13.90 11.68
CA HIS A 49 -2.63 13.72 10.36
C HIS A 49 -3.30 14.59 9.28
N TYR A 50 -3.87 15.74 9.66
CA TYR A 50 -4.65 16.55 8.73
C TYR A 50 -3.80 17.13 7.60
N VAL A 51 -2.50 17.40 7.81
CA VAL A 51 -1.63 17.94 6.74
C VAL A 51 -1.43 16.88 5.65
N ASP A 52 -1.00 15.68 6.03
CA ASP A 52 -0.79 14.57 5.08
C ASP A 52 -2.10 14.19 4.39
N PHE A 53 -3.20 14.14 5.15
CA PHE A 53 -4.53 13.85 4.59
C PHE A 53 -4.97 14.90 3.55
N GLN A 54 -4.70 16.19 3.79
CA GLN A 54 -5.04 17.22 2.82
C GLN A 54 -4.18 17.11 1.54
N ALA A 55 -2.89 16.79 1.66
CA ALA A 55 -2.01 16.58 0.51
C ALA A 55 -2.49 15.42 -0.37
N GLU A 56 -2.83 14.28 0.23
CA GLU A 56 -3.39 13.12 -0.48
C GLU A 56 -4.77 13.41 -1.08
N LEU A 57 -5.63 14.14 -0.37
CA LEU A 57 -6.95 14.53 -0.87
C LEU A 57 -6.85 15.45 -2.09
N GLU A 58 -5.91 16.39 -2.08
CA GLU A 58 -5.62 17.25 -3.22
C GLU A 58 -5.15 16.43 -4.44
N LEU A 59 -4.25 15.46 -4.24
CA LEU A 59 -3.81 14.55 -5.30
C LEU A 59 -4.99 13.79 -5.91
N VAL A 60 -5.83 13.16 -5.09
CA VAL A 60 -7.01 12.40 -5.56
C VAL A 60 -7.97 13.30 -6.34
N ARG A 61 -8.21 14.53 -5.89
CA ARG A 61 -9.08 15.49 -6.59
C ARG A 61 -8.52 15.88 -7.95
N ARG A 62 -7.22 16.14 -8.05
CA ARG A 62 -6.55 16.44 -9.33
C ARG A 62 -6.65 15.27 -10.30
N LEU A 63 -6.39 14.05 -9.84
CA LEU A 63 -6.53 12.84 -10.67
C LEU A 63 -7.97 12.70 -11.18
N ARG A 64 -8.98 12.87 -10.32
CA ARG A 64 -10.39 12.79 -10.74
C ARG A 64 -10.76 13.84 -11.78
N ALA A 65 -10.30 15.08 -11.62
CA ALA A 65 -10.55 16.14 -12.59
C ALA A 65 -9.92 15.84 -13.96
N GLN A 66 -8.69 15.34 -13.98
CA GLN A 66 -7.99 14.94 -15.21
C GLN A 66 -8.73 13.81 -15.93
N HIS A 67 -9.15 12.77 -15.20
CA HIS A 67 -9.92 11.67 -15.78
C HIS A 67 -11.26 12.16 -16.36
N GLY A 68 -11.98 13.03 -15.64
CA GLY A 68 -13.24 13.60 -16.12
C GLY A 68 -13.08 14.41 -17.41
N ALA A 69 -12.04 15.24 -17.50
CA ALA A 69 -11.73 16.02 -18.71
C ALA A 69 -11.34 15.13 -19.90
N GLN A 70 -10.57 14.06 -19.66
CA GLN A 70 -10.22 13.08 -20.70
C GLN A 70 -11.46 12.36 -21.23
N THR A 71 -12.35 11.90 -20.36
CA THR A 71 -13.61 11.25 -20.77
C THR A 71 -14.49 12.20 -21.58
N GLN A 72 -14.59 13.47 -21.19
CA GLN A 72 -15.35 14.47 -21.93
C GLN A 72 -14.75 14.72 -23.32
N ASN A 73 -13.43 14.91 -23.42
CA ASN A 73 -12.76 15.10 -24.71
C ASN A 73 -12.89 13.88 -25.62
N GLN A 74 -12.81 12.66 -25.08
CA GLN A 74 -13.03 11.43 -25.85
C GLN A 74 -14.46 11.32 -26.37
N SER A 75 -15.46 11.63 -25.55
CA SER A 75 -16.87 11.63 -25.99
C SER A 75 -17.17 12.70 -27.03
N ALA A 76 -16.55 13.89 -26.91
CA ALA A 76 -16.70 14.98 -27.86
C ALA A 76 -16.07 14.63 -29.21
N GLN A 77 -14.86 14.04 -29.20
CA GLN A 77 -14.17 13.58 -30.40
C GLN A 77 -14.94 12.45 -31.11
N GLN A 78 -15.46 11.48 -30.36
CA GLN A 78 -16.27 10.40 -30.94
C GLN A 78 -17.57 10.91 -31.58
N CYS A 79 -18.20 11.94 -31.00
CA CYS A 79 -19.41 12.54 -31.55
C CYS A 79 -19.12 13.33 -32.83
N SER A 80 -17.99 14.07 -32.89
CA SER A 80 -17.57 14.76 -34.11
C SER A 80 -17.20 13.80 -35.24
N ASP A 81 -16.46 12.73 -34.92
CA ASP A 81 -16.03 11.74 -35.90
C ASP A 81 -17.22 10.97 -36.50
N GLN A 82 -18.27 10.72 -35.71
CA GLN A 82 -19.52 10.11 -36.18
C GLN A 82 -20.35 11.05 -37.07
N ALA A 83 -20.38 12.35 -36.77
CA ALA A 83 -21.09 13.33 -37.58
C ALA A 83 -20.44 13.54 -38.95
N GLU A 84 -19.11 13.46 -39.03
CA GLU A 84 -18.34 13.61 -40.28
C GLU A 84 -18.44 12.37 -41.19
N GLN A 85 -18.62 11.16 -40.61
CA GLN A 85 -18.82 9.92 -41.39
C GLN A 85 -20.25 9.72 -41.92
N ALA A 86 -21.22 10.46 -41.39
CA ALA A 86 -22.63 10.37 -41.78
C ALA A 86 -23.06 11.39 -42.87
N ALA A 87 -22.14 12.27 -43.28
CA ALA A 87 -22.34 13.28 -44.34
C ALA A 87 -21.68 12.82 -45.66
#